data_AF-A0AAU6Q3W1-F1
#
_entry.id   AF-A0AAU6Q3W1-F1
#
_cell.length_a   1.000
_cell.length_b   1.000
_cell.length_c   1.000
_cell.angle_alpha   90.00
_cell.angle_beta   90.00
_cell.angle_gamma   90.00
#
_symmetry.space_group_name_H-M   'P 1'
#
loop_
_entity.id
_entity.type
_entity.pdbx_description
1 polymer ?
#
loop_
_entity_poly.entity_id
_entity_poly.type
_entity_poly.pdbx_seq_one_letter_code
_entity_poly.pdbx_strand_id
1 'polypeptide(L)' 'MLLWLVVAFILVSASGIFYLTVGPLRTAANVNVIRAFAVVQYAAAAVLAGARLLGKA' A
#
# COMPACT_ATOMS: atom_id res chain seq x y z
N MET A 1 -14.86 -4.18 -11.89
CA MET A 1 -13.69 -3.51 -12.53
C MET A 1 -13.16 -2.35 -11.71
N LEU A 2 -14.01 -1.45 -11.20
CA LEU A 2 -13.58 -0.32 -10.36
C LEU A 2 -12.74 -0.73 -9.14
N LEU A 3 -13.14 -1.79 -8.42
CA LEU A 3 -12.39 -2.27 -7.26
C LEU A 3 -10.94 -2.67 -7.59
N TRP A 4 -10.71 -3.30 -8.75
CA TRP A 4 -9.35 -3.66 -9.17
C TRP A 4 -8.49 -2.43 -9.50
N LEU A 5 -9.08 -1.36 -10.02
CA LEU A 5 -8.39 -0.08 -10.19
C LEU A 5 -8.03 0.55 -8.84
N VAL A 6 -8.92 0.47 -7.84
CA VAL A 6 -8.63 0.93 -6.48
C VAL A 6 -7.48 0.13 -5.86
N VAL A 7 -7.51 -1.21 -5.99
CA VAL A 7 -6.41 -2.07 -5.51
C VAL A 7 -5.09 -1.70 -6.20
N ALA A 8 -5.08 -1.55 -7.53
CA ALA A 8 -3.88 -1.17 -8.26
C ALA A 8 -3.36 0.21 -7.82
N PHE A 9 -4.24 1.19 -7.62
CA PHE A 9 -3.88 2.51 -7.14
C PHE A 9 -3.24 2.47 -5.75
N ILE A 10 -3.82 1.70 -4.81
CA ILE A 10 -3.26 1.51 -3.47
C ILE A 10 -1.87 0.86 -3.55
N LEU A 11 -1.70 -0.18 -4.38
CA LEU A 11 -0.41 -0.85 -4.55
C LEU A 11 0.65 0.09 -5.12
N VAL A 12 0.31 0.91 -6.12
CA VAL A 12 1.24 1.91 -6.68
C VAL A 12 1.61 2.96 -5.64
N SER A 13 0.63 3.47 -4.89
CA SER A 13 0.86 4.46 -3.83
C SER A 13 1.77 3.91 -2.71
N ALA A 14 1.45 2.72 -2.20
CA ALA A 14 2.24 2.03 -1.19
C ALA A 14 3.68 1.77 -1.67
N SER A 15 3.85 1.37 -2.93
CA SER A 15 5.16 1.15 -3.54
C SER A 15 5.97 2.44 -3.66
N GLY A 16 5.32 3.56 -4.02
CA GLY A 16 5.96 4.87 -4.06
C GLY A 16 6.46 5.30 -2.68
N ILE A 17 5.64 5.17 -1.64
CA ILE A 17 6.03 5.47 -0.26
C ILE A 17 7.17 4.56 0.18
N PHE A 18 7.08 3.26 -0.10
CA PHE A 18 8.11 2.30 0.26
C PHE A 18 9.44 2.63 -0.43
N TYR A 19 9.42 2.90 -1.74
CA TYR A 19 10.58 3.34 -2.50
C TYR A 19 11.21 4.60 -1.90
N LEU A 20 10.41 5.60 -1.57
CA LEU A 20 10.89 6.83 -0.92
C LEU A 20 11.55 6.53 0.44
N THR A 21 11.01 5.60 1.24
CA THR A 21 11.58 5.22 2.54
C THR A 21 12.87 4.40 2.47
N VAL A 22 13.16 3.77 1.32
CA VAL A 22 14.41 3.02 1.08
C VAL A 22 15.46 3.88 0.40
N GLY A 23 15.04 4.83 -0.44
CA GLY A 23 15.91 5.78 -1.13
C GLY A 23 16.01 7.13 -0.41
N PRO A 24 15.39 8.20 -0.94
CA PRO A 24 15.65 9.58 -0.54
C PRO A 24 15.27 9.93 0.90
N LEU A 25 14.28 9.26 1.50
CA LEU A 25 13.81 9.53 2.86
C LEU A 25 14.35 8.54 3.90
N ARG A 26 15.34 7.72 3.55
CA ARG A 26 15.89 6.67 4.45
C ARG A 26 16.45 7.20 5.77
N THR A 27 16.87 8.47 5.82
CA THR A 27 17.44 9.13 7.00
C THR A 27 16.44 10.02 7.73
N ALA A 28 15.19 10.10 7.26
CA ALA A 28 14.16 10.89 7.93
C ALA A 28 13.88 10.32 9.33
N ALA A 29 13.74 11.20 10.33
CA ALA A 29 13.51 10.82 11.73
C ALA A 29 12.33 9.84 11.91
N ASN A 30 11.31 9.97 11.05
CA ASN A 30 10.08 9.19 11.12
C ASN A 30 9.99 8.11 10.02
N VAL A 31 11.10 7.71 9.40
CA VAL A 31 11.11 6.74 8.29
C VAL A 31 10.38 5.42 8.63
N ASN A 32 10.51 4.95 9.87
CA ASN A 32 9.85 3.73 10.34
C ASN A 32 8.31 3.89 10.39
N VAL A 33 7.82 5.07 10.79
CA VAL A 33 6.38 5.38 10.83
C VAL A 33 5.84 5.46 9.40
N ILE A 34 6.56 6.11 8.49
CA ILE A 34 6.18 6.20 7.07
C ILE A 34 6.13 4.81 6.43
N ARG A 35 7.10 3.95 6.75
CA ARG A 35 7.12 2.55 6.29
C ARG A 35 5.94 1.74 6.84
N ALA A 36 5.55 1.95 8.10
CA ALA A 36 4.39 1.32 8.69
C ALA A 36 3.10 1.68 7.93
N PHE A 37 2.93 2.94 7.50
CA PHE A 37 1.81 3.33 6.65
C PHE A 37 1.78 2.62 5.30
N ALA A 38 2.94 2.42 4.66
CA ALA A 38 3.02 1.65 3.42
C ALA A 38 2.60 0.17 3.64
N VAL A 39 3.04 -0.44 4.74
CA VAL A 39 2.64 -1.81 5.10
C VAL A 39 1.12 -1.92 5.31
N VAL A 40 0.52 -0.95 6.00
CA VAL A 40 -0.95 -0.91 6.19
C VAL A 40 -1.68 -0.78 4.86
N GLN A 41 -1.16 0.01 3.92
CA GLN A 41 -1.76 0.12 2.58
C GLN A 41 -1.69 -1.19 1.80
N TYR A 42 -0.57 -1.92 1.86
CA TYR A 42 -0.49 -3.26 1.28
C TYR A 42 -1.50 -4.23 1.92
N ALA A 43 -1.67 -4.17 3.25
CA ALA A 43 -2.66 -4.97 3.94
C ALA A 43 -4.09 -4.62 3.50
N ALA A 44 -4.42 -3.33 3.35
CA ALA A 44 -5.71 -2.89 2.86
C ALA A 44 -5.98 -3.36 1.42
N ALA A 45 -4.99 -3.26 0.53
CA ALA A 45 -5.07 -3.77 -0.83
C ALA A 45 -5.31 -5.29 -0.84
N ALA A 46 -4.62 -6.04 0.02
CA ALA A 46 -4.80 -7.49 0.16
C ALA A 46 -6.19 -7.85 0.68
N VAL A 47 -6.73 -7.11 1.65
CA VAL A 47 -8.10 -7.31 2.16
C VAL A 47 -9.13 -7.02 1.07
N LEU A 48 -8.99 -5.92 0.34
CA LEU A 48 -9.91 -5.57 -0.76
C LEU A 48 -9.87 -6.60 -1.90
N ALA A 49 -8.67 -6.99 -2.32
CA ALA A 49 -8.49 -8.03 -3.33
C ALA A 49 -9.07 -9.37 -2.84
N GLY A 50 -8.78 -9.75 -1.59
CA GLY A 50 -9.30 -10.97 -0.97
C GLY A 50 -10.83 -10.98 -0.87
N ALA A 51 -11.43 -9.88 -0.43
CA ALA A 51 -12.89 -9.73 -0.38
C ALA A 51 -13.53 -9.90 -1.76
N ARG A 52 -12.91 -9.34 -2.80
CA ARG A 52 -13.36 -9.50 -4.19
C ARG A 52 -13.22 -10.94 -4.69
N LEU A 53 -12.10 -11.61 -4.39
CA LEU A 53 -11.86 -13.01 -4.76
C LEU A 53 -12.82 -13.97 -4.05
N LEU A 54 -13.23 -13.65 -2.82
CA LEU A 54 -14.23 -14.40 -2.05
C LEU A 54 -15.68 -14.07 -2.45
N GLY A 55 -15.90 -13.21 -3.45
CA GLY A 55 -17.24 -12.80 -3.91
C GLY A 55 -18.02 -11.94 -2.91
N LYS A 56 -17.34 -11.34 -1.92
CA LYS A 56 -17.93 -10.46 -0.90
C LYS A 56 -18.00 -8.98 -1.34
N ALA A 57 -17.42 -8.67 -2.50
CA ALA A 57 -17.39 -7.38 -3.17
C ALA A 57 -17.29 -7.62 -4.68
#